data_AF-A0A9J7LD49-F1
#
_entry.id   AF-A0A9J7LD49-F1
#
_cell.length_a   1.000
_cell.length_b   1.000
_cell.length_c   1.000
_cell.angle_alpha   90.00
_cell.angle_beta   90.00
_cell.angle_gamma   90.00
#
_symmetry.space_group_name_H-M   'P 1'
#
loop_
_entity.id
_entity.type
_entity.pdbx_description
1 polymer ?
#
loop_
_entity_poly.entity_id
_entity_poly.type
_entity_poly.pdbx_seq_one_letter_code
_entity_poly.pdbx_strand_id
1 'polypeptide(L)'
;MAGRSFVFCLMLVVSLSAQNVAPRGITDEQEAWDFIWDYNTKAERVYYNKIMTEWNYETDLTQENSQKLVEASLAEARSDEEVAQNASRFDWQNFNNATLKRLFGKITVLGTAAQQDRTKLKELNNILSEMSNIYSTGKVCEYDHQSSCMALRPDLEDCLASSRDYDRLRFCWEGWRDAVGRQLKDKYSRFVELSNDAVSQDAQNWADTGAYWRSWYETADFQEQLENLYNQLQPLYNNLHAYVRKKLREQYGQDKISVTGPIPAHLLGNMWSQSWVNIYSLVEPYPNKTSLDVTAKMKADYAFQIKSCSIMTTIMSEYRVKVCANINMEDLITIHHEMGHIEYYLQYKHQPVPFRGGANPGFHEAVGDLLALSVSTPRHLQSIGLLDNVGGGNESDINFLMSMALEKIAFLPFGYLMDQWRWAVFNGSTTPETYNQEWWKLRTRYQGIVPPIPRNNAKDFDPGCKYHIPYNTPYIRYFVSFIIQFQFHKALCDTSGHTGPLHKCDIS
;
A
#
# COMPACT_ATOMS: atom_id res chain seq x y z
N MET A 1 -66.87 36.49 -71.72
CA MET A 1 -66.80 35.04 -71.45
C MET A 1 -65.34 34.61 -71.45
N ALA A 2 -65.00 33.73 -70.51
CA ALA A 2 -63.70 33.06 -70.29
C ALA A 2 -62.55 33.95 -69.78
N GLY A 3 -62.51 34.11 -68.46
CA GLY A 3 -61.31 34.52 -67.73
C GLY A 3 -60.30 33.38 -67.60
N ARG A 4 -59.02 33.73 -67.49
CA ARG A 4 -57.95 32.84 -67.03
C ARG A 4 -57.09 33.61 -66.03
N SER A 5 -57.29 33.28 -64.76
CA SER A 5 -56.46 33.69 -63.64
C SER A 5 -55.13 32.92 -63.68
N PHE A 6 -54.01 33.63 -63.71
CA PHE A 6 -52.69 33.05 -63.43
C PHE A 6 -52.48 33.06 -61.92
N VAL A 7 -52.50 31.87 -61.31
CA VAL A 7 -52.13 31.66 -59.91
C VAL A 7 -50.61 31.57 -59.83
N PHE A 8 -49.98 32.57 -59.22
CA PHE A 8 -48.58 32.52 -58.79
C PHE A 8 -48.48 31.55 -57.61
N CYS A 9 -47.87 30.39 -57.82
CA CYS A 9 -47.54 29.44 -56.75
C CYS A 9 -46.24 29.92 -56.08
N LEU A 10 -46.36 30.66 -54.97
CA LEU A 10 -45.24 31.02 -54.11
C LEU A 10 -44.83 29.74 -53.34
N MET A 11 -43.76 29.08 -53.77
CA MET A 11 -43.11 28.05 -52.94
C MET A 11 -42.39 28.76 -51.79
N LEU A 12 -43.01 28.73 -50.62
CA LEU A 12 -42.37 29.06 -49.35
C LEU A 12 -41.35 27.95 -49.04
N VAL A 13 -40.08 28.18 -49.36
CA VAL A 13 -38.97 27.38 -48.85
C VAL A 13 -38.78 27.77 -47.39
N VAL A 14 -39.43 27.02 -46.49
CA VAL A 14 -39.12 27.10 -45.06
C VAL A 14 -37.77 26.45 -44.86
N SER A 15 -36.71 27.26 -44.79
CA SER A 15 -35.41 26.82 -44.29
C SER A 15 -35.55 26.52 -42.80
N LEU A 16 -35.87 25.27 -42.45
CA LEU A 16 -35.64 24.73 -41.12
C LEU A 16 -34.11 24.70 -40.92
N SER A 17 -33.58 25.77 -40.34
CA SER A 17 -32.29 25.71 -39.67
C SER A 17 -32.48 24.83 -38.43
N ALA A 18 -32.21 23.54 -38.59
CA ALA A 18 -31.94 22.68 -37.46
C ALA A 18 -30.70 23.26 -36.75
N GLN A 19 -30.93 24.07 -35.72
CA GLN A 19 -29.90 24.35 -34.73
C GLN A 19 -29.49 22.98 -34.18
N ASN A 20 -28.29 22.52 -34.51
CA ASN A 20 -27.62 21.42 -33.84
C ASN A 20 -27.39 21.84 -32.38
N VAL A 21 -28.44 21.77 -31.57
CA VAL A 21 -28.31 21.75 -30.11
C VAL A 21 -27.75 20.36 -29.83
N ALA A 22 -26.47 20.29 -29.46
CA ALA A 22 -25.90 19.05 -28.90
C ALA A 22 -26.89 18.52 -27.85
N PRO A 23 -27.20 17.21 -27.82
CA PRO A 23 -28.15 16.69 -26.85
C PRO A 23 -27.69 17.12 -25.46
N ARG A 24 -28.51 17.94 -24.78
CA ARG A 24 -28.27 18.29 -23.37
C ARG A 24 -28.30 16.96 -22.62
N GLY A 25 -27.22 16.63 -21.91
CA GLY A 25 -27.15 15.43 -21.09
C GLY A 25 -28.31 15.37 -20.09
N ILE A 26 -28.61 14.18 -19.58
CA ILE A 26 -29.69 14.00 -18.59
C ILE A 26 -29.33 14.83 -17.35
N THR A 27 -30.17 15.81 -17.02
CA THR A 27 -30.01 16.69 -15.84
C THR A 27 -30.93 16.30 -14.68
N ASP A 28 -31.82 15.32 -14.87
CA ASP A 28 -32.73 14.85 -13.82
C ASP A 28 -31.95 14.02 -12.79
N GLU A 29 -31.80 14.57 -11.58
CA GLU A 29 -31.08 13.91 -10.50
C GLU A 29 -31.84 12.69 -9.93
N GLN A 30 -33.16 12.60 -10.12
CA GLN A 30 -33.91 11.42 -9.70
C GLN A 30 -33.58 10.23 -10.62
N GLU A 31 -33.54 10.45 -11.93
CA GLU A 31 -33.12 9.43 -12.90
C GLU A 31 -31.67 8.98 -12.65
N ALA A 32 -30.80 9.92 -12.28
CA ALA A 32 -29.42 9.63 -11.91
C ALA A 32 -29.30 8.81 -10.62
N TRP A 33 -30.15 9.04 -9.61
CA TRP A 33 -30.24 8.18 -8.43
C TRP A 33 -30.69 6.78 -8.79
N ASP A 34 -31.74 6.64 -9.58
CA ASP A 34 -32.25 5.33 -10.02
C ASP A 34 -31.15 4.54 -10.74
N PHE A 35 -30.35 5.21 -11.58
CA PHE A 35 -29.16 4.62 -12.21
C PHE A 35 -28.12 4.14 -11.19
N ILE A 36 -27.78 4.93 -10.17
CA ILE A 36 -26.83 4.52 -9.12
C ILE A 36 -27.33 3.31 -8.33
N TRP A 37 -28.63 3.23 -8.03
CA TRP A 37 -29.20 2.10 -7.30
C TRP A 37 -29.14 0.79 -8.11
N ASP A 38 -29.45 0.86 -9.40
CA ASP A 38 -29.29 -0.28 -10.32
C ASP A 38 -27.81 -0.69 -10.45
N TYR A 39 -26.91 0.29 -10.62
CA TYR A 39 -25.46 0.05 -10.64
C TYR A 39 -24.98 -0.66 -9.37
N ASN A 40 -25.33 -0.15 -8.18
CA ASN A 40 -24.87 -0.73 -6.91
C ASN A 40 -25.20 -2.22 -6.84
N THR A 41 -26.44 -2.60 -7.18
CA THR A 41 -26.89 -4.00 -7.13
C THR A 41 -26.09 -4.90 -8.08
N LYS A 42 -25.70 -4.39 -9.26
CA LYS A 42 -24.91 -5.13 -10.25
C LYS A 42 -23.42 -5.20 -9.86
N ALA A 43 -22.84 -4.07 -9.47
CA ALA A 43 -21.45 -3.93 -9.08
C ALA A 43 -21.09 -4.86 -7.93
N GLU A 44 -22.00 -4.97 -6.95
CA GLU A 44 -21.89 -5.90 -5.83
C GLU A 44 -21.61 -7.35 -6.27
N ARG A 45 -22.31 -7.85 -7.29
CA ARG A 45 -22.12 -9.22 -7.79
C ARG A 45 -20.81 -9.38 -8.56
N VAL A 46 -20.47 -8.41 -9.41
CA VAL A 46 -19.27 -8.45 -10.25
C VAL A 46 -18.01 -8.40 -9.38
N TYR A 47 -17.96 -7.44 -8.44
CA TYR A 47 -16.83 -7.30 -7.53
C TYR A 47 -16.70 -8.50 -6.60
N TYR A 48 -17.81 -9.03 -6.06
CA TYR A 48 -17.76 -10.25 -5.25
C TYR A 48 -17.08 -11.42 -5.99
N ASN A 49 -17.48 -11.67 -7.26
CA ASN A 49 -16.88 -12.74 -8.05
C ASN A 49 -15.38 -12.52 -8.29
N LYS A 50 -14.98 -11.28 -8.62
CA LYS A 50 -13.57 -10.92 -8.82
C LYS A 50 -12.75 -11.13 -7.55
N ILE A 51 -13.23 -10.61 -6.42
CA ILE A 51 -12.56 -10.72 -5.11
C ILE A 51 -12.44 -12.17 -4.67
N MET A 52 -13.48 -12.99 -4.83
CA MET A 52 -13.42 -14.42 -4.48
C MET A 52 -12.45 -15.20 -5.36
N THR A 53 -12.31 -14.80 -6.63
CA THR A 53 -11.34 -15.40 -7.54
C THR A 53 -9.90 -15.00 -7.18
N GLU A 54 -9.69 -13.73 -6.86
CA GLU A 54 -8.43 -13.21 -6.35
C GLU A 54 -8.02 -13.91 -5.04
N TRP A 55 -8.98 -14.06 -4.11
CA TRP A 55 -8.79 -14.85 -2.90
C TRP A 55 -8.30 -16.26 -3.21
N ASN A 56 -9.00 -16.99 -4.09
CA ASN A 56 -8.65 -18.38 -4.40
C ASN A 56 -7.21 -18.48 -4.94
N TYR A 57 -6.83 -17.57 -5.83
CA TYR A 57 -5.46 -17.50 -6.33
C TYR A 57 -4.44 -17.16 -5.23
N GLU A 58 -4.70 -16.13 -4.44
CA GLU A 58 -3.81 -15.69 -3.36
C GLU A 58 -3.68 -16.73 -2.22
N THR A 59 -4.60 -17.70 -2.17
CA THR A 59 -4.57 -18.86 -1.24
C THR A 59 -4.00 -20.14 -1.81
N ASP A 60 -4.00 -20.24 -3.12
CA ASP A 60 -3.65 -21.44 -3.84
C ASP A 60 -3.09 -21.03 -5.20
N LEU A 61 -1.77 -20.80 -5.21
CA LEU A 61 -1.01 -20.25 -6.34
C LEU A 61 -0.85 -21.30 -7.45
N THR A 62 -1.94 -21.60 -8.14
CA THR A 62 -1.96 -22.49 -9.31
C THR A 62 -2.14 -21.69 -10.60
N GLN A 63 -1.66 -22.26 -11.71
CA GLN A 63 -1.88 -21.67 -13.03
C GLN A 63 -3.38 -21.58 -13.37
N GLU A 64 -4.18 -22.54 -12.91
CA GLU A 64 -5.63 -22.53 -13.11
C GLU A 64 -6.29 -21.35 -12.38
N ASN A 65 -5.97 -21.14 -11.10
CA ASN A 65 -6.51 -20.01 -10.34
C ASN A 65 -6.04 -18.66 -10.89
N SER A 66 -4.79 -18.57 -11.36
CA SER A 66 -4.26 -17.39 -12.06
C SER A 66 -5.07 -17.06 -13.31
N GLN A 67 -5.38 -18.05 -14.16
CA GLN A 67 -6.20 -17.85 -15.36
C GLN A 67 -7.62 -17.39 -15.02
N LYS A 68 -8.25 -18.00 -14.01
CA LYS A 68 -9.56 -17.58 -13.52
C LYS A 68 -9.55 -16.12 -13.04
N LEU A 69 -8.50 -15.72 -12.32
CA LEU A 69 -8.35 -14.33 -11.85
C LEU A 69 -8.26 -13.36 -13.03
N VAL A 70 -7.45 -13.67 -14.04
CA VAL A 70 -7.34 -12.84 -15.25
C VAL A 70 -8.68 -12.71 -15.96
N GLU A 71 -9.44 -13.80 -16.10
CA GLU A 71 -10.79 -13.77 -16.69
C GLU A 71 -11.77 -12.92 -15.89
N ALA A 72 -11.74 -13.03 -14.56
CA ALA A 72 -12.58 -12.24 -13.66
C ALA A 72 -12.23 -10.74 -13.72
N SER A 73 -10.95 -10.37 -13.74
CA SER A 73 -10.49 -8.98 -13.91
C SER A 73 -10.92 -8.38 -15.26
N LEU A 74 -10.90 -9.19 -16.34
CA LEU A 74 -11.40 -8.72 -17.64
C LEU A 74 -12.93 -8.56 -17.65
N ALA A 75 -13.66 -9.36 -16.87
CA ALA A 75 -15.11 -9.21 -16.72
C ALA A 75 -15.48 -7.96 -15.90
N GLU A 76 -14.74 -7.69 -14.83
CA GLU A 76 -14.83 -6.47 -14.04
C GLU A 76 -14.60 -5.23 -14.91
N ALA A 77 -13.48 -5.17 -15.65
CA ALA A 77 -13.17 -4.05 -16.54
C ALA A 77 -14.27 -3.76 -17.58
N ARG A 78 -14.86 -4.81 -18.18
CA ARG A 78 -16.01 -4.65 -19.10
C ARG A 78 -17.23 -4.04 -18.42
N SER A 79 -17.51 -4.47 -17.19
CA SER A 79 -18.63 -3.94 -16.40
C SER A 79 -18.39 -2.46 -16.06
N ASP A 80 -17.18 -2.10 -15.63
CA ASP A 80 -16.84 -0.72 -15.28
C ASP A 80 -16.94 0.20 -16.51
N GLU A 81 -16.50 -0.26 -17.67
CA GLU A 81 -16.65 0.49 -18.92
C GLU A 81 -18.12 0.70 -19.33
N GLU A 82 -18.96 -0.32 -19.23
CA GLU A 82 -20.40 -0.20 -19.53
C GLU A 82 -21.05 0.85 -18.61
N VAL A 83 -20.67 0.83 -17.33
CA VAL A 83 -21.14 1.79 -16.33
C VAL A 83 -20.66 3.20 -16.66
N ALA A 84 -19.38 3.39 -16.96
CA ALA A 84 -18.83 4.70 -17.33
C ALA A 84 -19.48 5.25 -18.61
N GLN A 85 -19.72 4.40 -19.62
CA GLN A 85 -20.42 4.78 -20.85
C GLN A 85 -21.87 5.20 -20.56
N ASN A 86 -22.60 4.45 -19.73
CA ASN A 86 -23.96 4.82 -19.34
C ASN A 86 -23.99 6.10 -18.51
N ALA A 87 -23.04 6.27 -17.60
CA ALA A 87 -22.89 7.48 -16.79
C ALA A 87 -22.59 8.73 -17.64
N SER A 88 -21.92 8.58 -18.79
CA SER A 88 -21.63 9.69 -19.72
C SER A 88 -22.87 10.35 -20.35
N ARG A 89 -24.04 9.71 -20.28
CA ARG A 89 -25.31 10.26 -20.74
C ARG A 89 -25.85 11.36 -19.82
N PHE A 90 -25.37 11.42 -18.59
CA PHE A 90 -25.78 12.37 -17.57
C PHE A 90 -24.88 13.60 -17.55
N ASP A 91 -25.46 14.78 -17.36
CA ASP A 91 -24.71 16.03 -17.16
C ASP A 91 -24.29 16.18 -15.69
N TRP A 92 -23.60 15.15 -15.17
CA TRP A 92 -23.39 14.97 -13.74
C TRP A 92 -22.47 16.01 -13.11
N GLN A 93 -21.62 16.66 -13.92
CA GLN A 93 -20.77 17.75 -13.48
C GLN A 93 -21.58 19.00 -13.06
N ASN A 94 -22.79 19.15 -13.61
CA ASN A 94 -23.71 20.25 -13.31
C ASN A 94 -24.80 19.89 -12.31
N PHE A 95 -24.80 18.67 -11.75
CA PHE A 95 -25.69 18.32 -10.65
C PHE A 95 -25.52 19.27 -9.45
N ASN A 96 -26.63 19.62 -8.83
CA ASN A 96 -26.71 20.36 -7.57
C ASN A 96 -26.36 19.46 -6.39
N ASN A 97 -26.73 18.17 -6.45
CA ASN A 97 -26.44 17.21 -5.40
C ASN A 97 -24.96 16.81 -5.42
N ALA A 98 -24.21 17.26 -4.41
CA ALA A 98 -22.78 17.00 -4.28
C ALA A 98 -22.45 15.50 -4.14
N THR A 99 -23.30 14.73 -3.46
CA THR A 99 -23.13 13.28 -3.29
C THR A 99 -23.24 12.57 -4.63
N LEU A 100 -24.26 12.91 -5.42
CA LEU A 100 -24.50 12.34 -6.74
C LEU A 100 -23.35 12.72 -7.69
N LYS A 101 -22.92 13.98 -7.70
CA LYS A 101 -21.75 14.44 -8.47
C LYS A 101 -20.49 13.63 -8.12
N ARG A 102 -20.25 13.38 -6.83
CA ARG A 102 -19.11 12.58 -6.37
C ARG A 102 -19.23 11.11 -6.76
N LEU A 103 -20.42 10.51 -6.69
CA LEU A 103 -20.67 9.13 -7.12
C LEU A 103 -20.36 8.96 -8.60
N PHE A 104 -20.92 9.85 -9.44
CA PHE A 104 -20.67 9.87 -10.87
C PHE A 104 -19.18 10.05 -11.18
N GLY A 105 -18.53 11.02 -10.53
CA GLY A 105 -17.09 11.23 -10.69
C GLY A 105 -16.23 10.02 -10.31
N LYS A 106 -16.70 9.12 -9.44
CA LYS A 106 -15.99 7.86 -9.13
C LYS A 106 -16.22 6.78 -10.18
N ILE A 107 -17.47 6.54 -10.58
CA ILE A 107 -17.81 5.44 -11.51
C ILE A 107 -17.42 5.74 -12.97
N THR A 108 -17.08 6.99 -13.30
CA THR A 108 -16.56 7.35 -14.63
C THR A 108 -15.04 7.19 -14.75
N VAL A 109 -14.34 6.98 -13.64
CA VAL A 109 -12.87 6.79 -13.63
C VAL A 109 -12.58 5.29 -13.66
N LEU A 110 -11.93 4.84 -14.73
CA LEU A 110 -11.64 3.43 -15.02
C LEU A 110 -10.21 3.04 -14.62
N GLY A 111 -9.29 4.00 -14.62
CA GLY A 111 -7.86 3.73 -14.42
C GLY A 111 -7.34 2.78 -15.50
N THR A 112 -6.73 1.66 -15.11
CA THR A 112 -6.18 0.70 -16.07
C THR A 112 -7.25 -0.07 -16.87
N ALA A 113 -8.51 -0.07 -16.41
CA ALA A 113 -9.61 -0.67 -17.18
C ALA A 113 -9.92 0.11 -18.46
N ALA A 114 -9.46 1.36 -18.59
CA ALA A 114 -9.64 2.17 -19.80
C ALA A 114 -8.91 1.65 -21.05
N GLN A 115 -8.05 0.63 -20.92
CA GLN A 115 -7.30 0.06 -22.03
C GLN A 115 -8.23 -0.55 -23.10
N GLN A 116 -8.27 0.11 -24.26
CA GLN A 116 -9.10 -0.26 -25.41
C GLN A 116 -8.60 -1.54 -26.10
N ASP A 117 -7.29 -1.78 -26.11
CA ASP A 117 -6.72 -3.01 -26.65
C ASP A 117 -6.85 -4.15 -25.63
N ARG A 118 -7.80 -5.05 -25.87
CA ARG A 118 -8.06 -6.21 -25.01
C ARG A 118 -6.88 -7.16 -24.88
N THR A 119 -6.00 -7.20 -25.87
CA THR A 119 -4.78 -8.00 -25.81
C THR A 119 -3.80 -7.39 -24.81
N LYS A 120 -3.61 -6.06 -24.85
CA LYS A 120 -2.79 -5.34 -23.88
C LYS A 120 -3.36 -5.40 -22.47
N LEU A 121 -4.68 -5.28 -22.31
CA LEU A 121 -5.31 -5.39 -20.99
C LEU A 121 -5.14 -6.80 -20.39
N LYS A 122 -5.27 -7.84 -21.22
CA LYS A 122 -4.99 -9.22 -20.80
C LYS A 122 -3.50 -9.40 -20.46
N GLU A 123 -2.59 -8.86 -21.27
CA GLU A 123 -1.15 -8.86 -21.00
C GLU A 123 -0.82 -8.19 -19.66
N LEU A 124 -1.42 -7.02 -19.37
CA LEU A 124 -1.25 -6.31 -18.11
C LEU A 124 -1.64 -7.18 -16.90
N ASN A 125 -2.81 -7.81 -16.95
CA ASN A 125 -3.30 -8.68 -15.88
C ASN A 125 -2.43 -9.94 -15.71
N ASN A 126 -1.98 -10.54 -16.82
CA ASN A 126 -1.04 -11.67 -16.77
C ASN A 126 0.29 -11.28 -16.13
N ILE A 127 0.88 -10.15 -16.53
CA ILE A 127 2.15 -9.67 -15.98
C ILE A 127 2.03 -9.39 -14.47
N LEU A 128 0.92 -8.80 -14.02
CA LEU A 128 0.66 -8.61 -12.60
C LEU A 128 0.64 -9.94 -11.83
N SER A 129 -0.07 -10.96 -12.35
CA SER A 129 -0.09 -12.29 -11.75
C SER A 129 1.27 -12.99 -11.79
N GLU A 130 2.04 -12.83 -12.87
CA GLU A 130 3.38 -13.40 -12.96
C GLU A 130 4.35 -12.76 -11.96
N MET A 131 4.30 -11.43 -11.83
CA MET A 131 5.13 -10.70 -10.87
C MET A 131 4.79 -11.08 -9.42
N SER A 132 3.51 -11.17 -9.07
CA SER A 132 3.08 -11.59 -7.73
C SER A 132 3.50 -13.03 -7.44
N ASN A 133 3.38 -13.95 -8.40
CA ASN A 133 3.83 -15.34 -8.26
C ASN A 133 5.34 -15.47 -8.05
N ILE A 134 6.15 -14.75 -8.84
CA ILE A 134 7.61 -14.75 -8.69
C ILE A 134 8.01 -14.30 -7.28
N TYR A 135 7.38 -13.24 -6.78
CA TYR A 135 7.62 -12.76 -5.43
C TYR A 135 7.21 -13.80 -4.38
N SER A 136 6.00 -14.36 -4.47
CA SER A 136 5.43 -15.22 -3.43
C SER A 136 6.04 -16.62 -3.36
N THR A 137 6.61 -17.11 -4.46
CA THR A 137 7.27 -18.43 -4.53
C THR A 137 8.79 -18.37 -4.49
N GLY A 138 9.37 -17.17 -4.43
CA GLY A 138 10.82 -16.96 -4.41
C GLY A 138 11.50 -17.68 -3.25
N LYS A 139 12.66 -18.30 -3.53
CA LYS A 139 13.48 -18.99 -2.54
C LYS A 139 14.96 -18.72 -2.73
N VAL A 140 15.71 -18.74 -1.63
CA VAL A 140 17.16 -18.55 -1.60
C VAL A 140 17.80 -19.83 -1.09
N CYS A 141 18.65 -20.46 -1.89
CA CYS A 141 19.29 -21.73 -1.51
C CYS A 141 20.74 -21.49 -1.05
N GLU A 142 21.18 -22.26 -0.06
CA GLU A 142 22.57 -22.26 0.41
C GLU A 142 23.53 -22.72 -0.69
N TYR A 143 24.72 -22.11 -0.76
CA TYR A 143 25.72 -22.44 -1.78
C TYR A 143 26.16 -23.91 -1.74
N ASP A 144 26.37 -24.44 -0.52
CA ASP A 144 26.92 -25.78 -0.31
C ASP A 144 25.84 -26.87 -0.29
N HIS A 145 24.55 -26.49 -0.19
CA HIS A 145 23.43 -27.41 -0.06
C HIS A 145 22.23 -26.90 -0.86
N GLN A 146 22.22 -27.14 -2.17
CA GLN A 146 21.14 -26.71 -3.07
C GLN A 146 19.75 -27.29 -2.70
N SER A 147 19.68 -28.32 -1.85
CA SER A 147 18.43 -28.84 -1.30
C SER A 147 17.87 -28.03 -0.12
N SER A 148 18.68 -27.15 0.49
CA SER A 148 18.28 -26.29 1.61
C SER A 148 17.95 -24.89 1.09
N CYS A 149 16.69 -24.68 0.73
CA CYS A 149 16.19 -23.39 0.24
C CYS A 149 15.25 -22.73 1.25
N MET A 150 15.51 -21.46 1.52
CA MET A 150 14.77 -20.60 2.43
C MET A 150 13.74 -19.76 1.68
N ALA A 151 12.49 -19.77 2.13
CA ALA A 151 11.46 -18.84 1.65
C ALA A 151 11.64 -17.46 2.33
N LEU A 152 10.97 -16.42 1.81
CA LEU A 152 10.99 -15.11 2.47
C LEU A 152 10.49 -15.21 3.92
N ARG A 153 9.34 -15.84 4.13
CA ARG A 153 8.74 -16.07 5.45
C ARG A 153 8.56 -17.58 5.70
N PRO A 154 8.93 -18.08 6.89
CA PRO A 154 9.58 -17.36 7.99
C PRO A 154 11.11 -17.20 7.80
N ASP A 155 11.74 -18.01 6.95
CA ASP A 155 13.17 -18.28 7.02
C ASP A 155 14.09 -17.05 6.85
N LEU A 156 13.92 -16.25 5.79
CA LEU A 156 14.79 -15.10 5.52
C LEU A 156 14.46 -13.89 6.41
N GLU A 157 13.20 -13.72 6.78
CA GLU A 157 12.78 -12.72 7.77
C GLU A 157 13.39 -13.03 9.14
N ASP A 158 13.31 -14.28 9.60
CA ASP A 158 13.94 -14.74 10.84
C ASP A 158 15.47 -14.59 10.79
N CYS A 159 16.09 -14.88 9.64
CA CYS A 159 17.51 -14.67 9.43
C CYS A 159 17.91 -13.21 9.70
N LEU A 160 17.17 -12.24 9.14
CA LEU A 160 17.48 -10.81 9.32
C LEU A 160 17.09 -10.29 10.70
N ALA A 161 16.02 -10.81 11.30
CA ALA A 161 15.55 -10.37 12.59
C ALA A 161 16.47 -10.84 13.74
N SER A 162 16.93 -12.09 13.68
CA SER A 162 17.62 -12.75 14.81
C SER A 162 19.15 -12.83 14.66
N SER A 163 19.67 -12.97 13.45
CA SER A 163 21.13 -13.09 13.26
C SER A 163 21.84 -11.81 13.66
N ARG A 164 23.07 -11.98 14.17
CA ARG A 164 24.02 -10.89 14.41
C ARG A 164 25.35 -11.12 13.69
N ASP A 165 25.42 -12.14 12.84
CA ASP A 165 26.54 -12.41 11.97
C ASP A 165 26.43 -11.59 10.68
N TYR A 166 27.46 -10.77 10.41
CA TYR A 166 27.45 -9.83 9.28
C TYR A 166 27.29 -10.53 7.92
N ASP A 167 28.03 -11.61 7.71
CA ASP A 167 28.07 -12.31 6.42
C ASP A 167 26.79 -13.13 6.21
N ARG A 168 26.21 -13.70 7.27
CA ARG A 168 24.90 -14.37 7.23
C ARG A 168 23.79 -13.40 6.87
N LEU A 169 23.76 -12.23 7.52
CA LEU A 169 22.79 -11.18 7.20
C LEU A 169 22.92 -10.74 5.74
N ARG A 170 24.17 -10.61 5.26
CA ARG A 170 24.45 -10.22 3.88
C ARG A 170 23.94 -11.28 2.91
N PHE A 171 24.22 -12.55 3.18
CA PHE A 171 23.75 -13.66 2.35
C PHE A 171 22.23 -13.67 2.21
N CYS A 172 21.49 -13.59 3.32
CA CYS A 172 20.03 -13.57 3.30
C CYS A 172 19.48 -12.36 2.53
N TRP A 173 20.09 -11.18 2.72
CA TRP A 173 19.70 -9.94 2.05
C TRP A 173 19.99 -9.94 0.54
N GLU A 174 21.18 -10.38 0.15
CA GLU A 174 21.67 -10.43 -1.22
C GLU A 174 20.96 -11.53 -2.01
N GLY A 175 20.84 -12.72 -1.42
CA GLY A 175 20.17 -13.86 -2.02
C GLY A 175 18.73 -13.56 -2.41
N TRP A 176 17.96 -12.86 -1.57
CA TRP A 176 16.58 -12.49 -1.91
C TRP A 176 16.51 -11.58 -3.13
N ARG A 177 17.44 -10.63 -3.24
CA ARG A 177 17.50 -9.69 -4.36
C ARG A 177 17.91 -10.34 -5.66
N ASP A 178 18.81 -11.29 -5.57
CA ASP A 178 19.29 -12.07 -6.70
C ASP A 178 18.22 -13.05 -7.20
N ALA A 179 17.52 -13.71 -6.26
CA ALA A 179 16.48 -14.70 -6.57
C ALA A 179 15.20 -14.06 -7.13
N VAL A 180 14.76 -12.92 -6.59
CA VAL A 180 13.46 -12.32 -6.94
C VAL A 180 13.61 -11.08 -7.80
N GLY A 181 14.40 -10.09 -7.34
CA GLY A 181 14.50 -8.79 -8.00
C GLY A 181 14.88 -8.89 -9.47
N ARG A 182 15.92 -9.66 -9.78
CA ARG A 182 16.41 -9.82 -11.16
C ARG A 182 15.36 -10.36 -12.13
N GLN A 183 14.49 -11.27 -11.68
CA GLN A 183 13.43 -11.85 -12.52
C GLN A 183 12.31 -10.85 -12.83
N LEU A 184 12.11 -9.86 -11.97
CA LEU A 184 11.02 -8.89 -12.06
C LEU A 184 11.36 -7.69 -12.93
N LYS A 185 12.64 -7.42 -13.23
CA LYS A 185 13.07 -6.17 -13.88
C LYS A 185 12.35 -5.90 -15.21
N ASP A 186 12.44 -6.84 -16.16
CA ASP A 186 11.87 -6.65 -17.50
C ASP A 186 10.33 -6.66 -17.47
N LYS A 187 9.75 -7.51 -16.62
CA LYS A 187 8.30 -7.56 -16.38
C LYS A 187 7.79 -6.23 -15.84
N TYR A 188 8.51 -5.62 -14.91
CA TYR A 188 8.14 -4.33 -14.34
C TYR A 188 8.19 -3.21 -15.37
N SER A 189 9.21 -3.18 -16.23
CA SER A 189 9.27 -2.23 -17.36
C SER A 189 8.05 -2.35 -18.26
N ARG A 190 7.68 -3.58 -18.65
CA ARG A 190 6.51 -3.81 -19.50
C ARG A 190 5.20 -3.46 -18.79
N PHE A 191 5.09 -3.75 -17.49
CA PHE A 191 3.97 -3.33 -16.65
C PHE A 191 3.80 -1.80 -16.66
N VAL A 192 4.89 -1.04 -16.47
CA VAL A 192 4.86 0.44 -16.47
C VAL A 192 4.35 0.99 -17.79
N GLU A 193 4.82 0.46 -18.92
CA GLU A 193 4.35 0.84 -20.26
C GLU A 193 2.84 0.61 -20.42
N LEU A 194 2.37 -0.61 -20.11
CA LEU A 194 0.97 -1.00 -20.26
C LEU A 194 0.05 -0.20 -19.32
N SER A 195 0.49 0.03 -18.08
CA SER A 195 -0.27 0.78 -17.08
C SER A 195 -0.40 2.25 -17.49
N ASN A 196 0.69 2.89 -17.93
CA ASN A 196 0.65 4.27 -18.40
C ASN A 196 -0.19 4.43 -19.68
N ASP A 197 -0.04 3.51 -20.64
CA ASP A 197 -0.87 3.49 -21.85
C ASP A 197 -2.36 3.38 -21.47
N ALA A 198 -2.71 2.49 -20.55
CA ALA A 198 -4.09 2.30 -20.11
C ALA A 198 -4.68 3.56 -19.45
N VAL A 199 -4.01 4.15 -18.45
CA VAL A 199 -4.55 5.33 -17.75
C VAL A 199 -4.60 6.59 -18.63
N SER A 200 -3.76 6.66 -19.67
CA SER A 200 -3.83 7.76 -20.65
C SER A 200 -5.08 7.70 -21.53
N GLN A 201 -5.71 6.52 -21.67
CA GLN A 201 -6.94 6.31 -22.42
C GLN A 201 -8.20 6.55 -21.58
N ASP A 202 -8.05 6.76 -20.27
CA ASP A 202 -9.14 7.13 -19.36
C ASP A 202 -9.72 8.50 -19.76
N ALA A 203 -11.02 8.72 -19.52
CA ALA A 203 -11.68 9.99 -19.84
C ALA A 203 -11.05 11.20 -19.12
N GLN A 204 -10.40 10.97 -17.97
CA GLN A 204 -9.64 11.98 -17.24
C GLN A 204 -8.28 12.31 -17.88
N ASN A 205 -7.82 11.51 -18.85
CA ASN A 205 -6.56 11.67 -19.56
C ASN A 205 -5.35 11.83 -18.62
N TRP A 206 -5.14 10.85 -17.75
CA TRP A 206 -4.06 10.90 -16.77
C TRP A 206 -2.70 10.91 -17.46
N ALA A 207 -1.81 11.80 -17.02
CA ALA A 207 -0.46 11.90 -17.58
C ALA A 207 0.37 10.61 -17.41
N ASP A 208 0.19 9.93 -16.27
CA ASP A 208 0.86 8.68 -15.92
C ASP A 208 0.12 7.98 -14.77
N THR A 209 0.50 6.74 -14.48
CA THR A 209 -0.10 5.92 -13.40
C THR A 209 0.08 6.58 -12.02
N GLY A 210 1.19 7.29 -11.80
CA GLY A 210 1.42 8.02 -10.56
C GLY A 210 0.47 9.20 -10.37
N ALA A 211 0.14 9.93 -11.43
CA ALA A 211 -0.86 11.00 -11.42
C ALA A 211 -2.25 10.44 -11.09
N TYR A 212 -2.62 9.32 -11.71
CA TYR A 212 -3.85 8.59 -11.36
C TYR A 212 -3.89 8.22 -9.88
N TRP A 213 -2.82 7.65 -9.31
CA TRP A 213 -2.80 7.30 -7.88
C TRP A 213 -2.87 8.48 -6.93
N ARG A 214 -2.17 9.59 -7.24
CA ARG A 214 -2.21 10.80 -6.41
C ARG A 214 -3.60 11.44 -6.41
N SER A 215 -4.38 11.25 -7.47
CA SER A 215 -5.76 11.77 -7.55
C SER A 215 -6.68 11.25 -6.44
N TRP A 216 -6.39 10.07 -5.86
CA TRP A 216 -7.20 9.46 -4.79
C TRP A 216 -7.17 10.24 -3.48
N TYR A 217 -6.25 11.19 -3.34
CA TYR A 217 -6.16 12.11 -2.21
C TYR A 217 -6.91 13.42 -2.44
N GLU A 218 -7.36 13.70 -3.67
CA GLU A 218 -8.14 14.89 -4.03
C GLU A 218 -7.53 16.21 -3.51
N THR A 219 -6.20 16.27 -3.46
CA THR A 219 -5.41 17.37 -2.86
C THR A 219 -4.42 17.89 -3.90
N ALA A 220 -4.54 19.16 -4.28
CA ALA A 220 -3.78 19.74 -5.39
C ALA A 220 -2.26 19.84 -5.11
N ASP A 221 -1.91 20.25 -3.89
CA ASP A 221 -0.56 20.44 -3.37
C ASP A 221 -0.04 19.19 -2.61
N PHE A 222 -0.61 18.01 -2.89
CA PHE A 222 -0.35 16.78 -2.12
C PHE A 222 1.15 16.45 -1.98
N GLN A 223 1.92 16.57 -3.08
CA GLN A 223 3.36 16.28 -3.04
C GLN A 223 4.14 17.26 -2.17
N GLU A 224 3.77 18.55 -2.19
CA GLU A 224 4.40 19.58 -1.36
C GLU A 224 4.09 19.35 0.13
N GLN A 225 2.84 18.99 0.46
CA GLN A 225 2.47 18.66 1.83
C GLN A 225 3.27 17.46 2.37
N LEU A 226 3.46 16.42 1.57
CA LEU A 226 4.26 15.25 1.95
C LEU A 226 5.72 15.62 2.22
N GLU A 227 6.33 16.45 1.35
CA GLU A 227 7.71 16.93 1.54
C GLU A 227 7.83 17.79 2.81
N ASN A 228 6.87 18.68 3.04
CA ASN A 228 6.84 19.52 4.24
C ASN A 228 6.71 18.68 5.52
N LEU A 229 5.89 17.63 5.51
CA LEU A 229 5.76 16.70 6.65
C LEU A 229 7.06 15.90 6.88
N TYR A 230 7.69 15.42 5.81
CA TYR A 230 8.97 14.72 5.90
C TYR A 230 10.06 15.61 6.52
N ASN A 231 10.18 16.86 6.06
CA ASN A 231 11.18 17.81 6.54
C ASN A 231 11.00 18.14 8.03
N GLN A 232 9.77 18.21 8.52
CA GLN A 232 9.48 18.43 9.95
C GLN A 232 9.96 17.26 10.84
N LEU A 233 9.94 16.04 10.32
CA LEU A 233 10.30 14.82 11.06
C LEU A 233 11.78 14.44 10.91
N GLN A 234 12.46 15.03 9.92
CA GLN A 234 13.86 14.77 9.62
C GLN A 234 14.81 14.94 10.83
N PRO A 235 14.66 15.96 11.71
CA PRO A 235 15.55 16.09 12.87
C PRO A 235 15.47 14.89 13.82
N LEU A 236 14.28 14.34 14.06
CA LEU A 236 14.10 13.18 14.94
C LEU A 236 14.70 11.92 14.28
N TYR A 237 14.45 11.72 12.99
CA TYR A 237 15.03 10.62 12.23
C TYR A 237 16.57 10.67 12.23
N ASN A 238 17.17 11.84 12.02
CA ASN A 238 18.62 12.00 11.98
C ASN A 238 19.29 11.64 13.31
N ASN A 239 18.66 11.99 14.44
CA ASN A 239 19.15 11.62 15.77
C ASN A 239 19.05 10.10 16.00
N LEU A 240 17.92 9.49 15.63
CA LEU A 240 17.73 8.04 15.70
C LEU A 240 18.76 7.31 14.84
N HIS A 241 18.93 7.74 13.58
CA HIS A 241 19.92 7.18 12.64
C HIS A 241 21.34 7.25 13.21
N ALA A 242 21.76 8.42 13.70
CA ALA A 242 23.10 8.60 14.26
C ALA A 242 23.35 7.72 15.49
N TYR A 243 22.35 7.61 16.38
CA TYR A 243 22.42 6.74 17.57
C TYR A 243 22.51 5.26 17.18
N VAL A 244 21.63 4.79 16.29
CA VAL A 244 21.64 3.41 15.79
C VAL A 244 22.94 3.09 15.07
N ARG A 245 23.44 4.00 14.21
CA ARG A 245 24.74 3.83 13.53
C ARG A 245 25.89 3.67 14.52
N LYS A 246 25.92 4.47 15.60
CA LYS A 246 26.94 4.35 16.66
C LYS A 246 26.89 2.96 17.29
N LYS A 247 25.71 2.49 17.67
CA LYS A 247 25.51 1.17 18.30
C LYS A 247 25.86 0.01 17.39
N LEU A 248 25.47 0.07 16.12
CA LEU A 248 25.86 -0.93 15.13
C LEU A 248 27.39 -0.92 14.93
N ARG A 249 28.05 0.24 14.95
CA ARG A 249 29.51 0.31 14.85
C ARG A 249 30.21 -0.29 16.06
N GLU A 250 29.64 -0.16 17.26
CA GLU A 250 30.13 -0.86 18.47
C GLU A 250 30.04 -2.39 18.29
N GLN A 251 28.99 -2.89 17.64
CA GLN A 251 28.77 -4.33 17.39
C GLN A 251 29.62 -4.91 16.25
N TYR A 252 29.64 -4.24 15.09
CA TYR A 252 30.19 -4.79 13.84
C TYR A 252 31.58 -4.27 13.49
N GLY A 253 32.11 -3.33 14.26
CA GLY A 253 33.45 -2.81 14.06
C GLY A 253 33.54 -1.66 13.07
N GLN A 254 34.75 -1.08 13.05
CA GLN A 254 35.00 0.19 12.38
C GLN A 254 35.18 0.07 10.87
N ASP A 255 35.57 -1.12 10.42
CA ASP A 255 35.76 -1.52 9.03
C ASP A 255 34.43 -1.73 8.29
N LYS A 256 33.36 -2.07 9.02
CA LYS A 256 32.04 -2.31 8.44
C LYS A 256 31.13 -1.08 8.41
N ILE A 257 31.24 -0.19 9.40
CA ILE A 257 30.30 0.93 9.56
C ILE A 257 31.03 2.23 9.82
N SER A 258 30.97 3.18 8.90
CA SER A 258 31.58 4.51 9.06
C SER A 258 30.93 5.33 10.18
N VAL A 259 31.71 6.20 10.83
CA VAL A 259 31.20 7.15 11.86
C VAL A 259 30.26 8.20 11.26
N THR A 260 30.52 8.64 10.03
CA THR A 260 29.80 9.72 9.35
C THR A 260 29.00 9.25 8.15
N GLY A 261 29.27 8.04 7.66
CA GLY A 261 28.65 7.48 6.47
C GLY A 261 27.28 6.83 6.70
N PRO A 262 26.66 6.33 5.62
CA PRO A 262 25.39 5.61 5.67
C PRO A 262 25.51 4.23 6.34
N ILE A 263 24.38 3.67 6.77
CA ILE A 263 24.30 2.32 7.38
C ILE A 263 24.12 1.27 6.26
N PRO A 264 24.84 0.13 6.28
CA PRO A 264 24.58 -0.98 5.37
C PRO A 264 23.17 -1.58 5.56
N ALA A 265 22.40 -1.72 4.47
CA ALA A 265 20.96 -2.06 4.52
C ALA A 265 20.62 -3.37 5.24
N HIS A 266 21.48 -4.39 5.14
CA HIS A 266 21.27 -5.71 5.73
C HIS A 266 21.38 -5.78 7.27
N LEU A 267 21.76 -4.70 7.97
CA LEU A 267 22.04 -4.74 9.42
C LEU A 267 20.88 -4.24 10.30
N LEU A 268 19.72 -3.97 9.70
CA LEU A 268 18.63 -3.24 10.36
C LEU A 268 17.45 -4.13 10.74
N GLY A 269 17.67 -5.44 10.92
CA GLY A 269 16.66 -6.34 11.48
C GLY A 269 15.49 -6.71 10.55
N ASN A 270 15.49 -6.22 9.32
CA ASN A 270 14.39 -6.35 8.37
C ASN A 270 14.91 -6.38 6.93
N MET A 271 14.30 -7.21 6.07
CA MET A 271 14.70 -7.43 4.66
C MET A 271 14.86 -6.13 3.84
N TRP A 272 14.06 -5.11 4.16
CA TRP A 272 14.03 -3.82 3.47
C TRP A 272 14.54 -2.66 4.32
N SER A 273 14.95 -2.91 5.57
CA SER A 273 15.31 -1.86 6.53
C SER A 273 14.18 -0.84 6.75
N GLN A 274 12.92 -1.25 6.60
CA GLN A 274 11.76 -0.37 6.77
C GLN A 274 11.36 -0.18 8.24
N SER A 275 11.63 -1.18 9.07
CA SER A 275 11.47 -1.17 10.52
C SER A 275 12.76 -1.72 11.12
N TRP A 276 13.21 -1.12 12.21
CA TRP A 276 14.47 -1.44 12.88
C TRP A 276 14.22 -2.07 14.26
N VAL A 277 12.97 -2.41 14.60
CA VAL A 277 12.61 -2.91 15.94
C VAL A 277 13.34 -4.20 16.31
N ASN A 278 13.62 -5.08 15.33
CA ASN A 278 14.29 -6.36 15.56
C ASN A 278 15.77 -6.24 15.98
N ILE A 279 16.37 -5.04 15.89
CA ILE A 279 17.70 -4.76 16.45
C ILE A 279 17.64 -4.03 17.79
N TYR A 280 16.47 -3.94 18.43
CA TYR A 280 16.30 -3.27 19.72
C TYR A 280 17.34 -3.71 20.77
N SER A 281 17.64 -5.01 20.84
CA SER A 281 18.67 -5.55 21.76
C SER A 281 20.08 -4.99 21.57
N LEU A 282 20.41 -4.45 20.39
CA LEU A 282 21.70 -3.79 20.12
C LEU A 282 21.70 -2.31 20.50
N VAL A 283 20.53 -1.69 20.54
CA VAL A 283 20.36 -0.24 20.64
C VAL A 283 19.62 0.19 21.90
N GLU A 284 19.28 -0.76 22.78
CA GLU A 284 18.61 -0.52 24.04
C GLU A 284 19.31 0.60 24.84
N PRO A 285 18.62 1.72 25.15
CA PRO A 285 19.21 2.84 25.87
C PRO A 285 19.60 2.48 27.31
N TYR A 286 18.70 1.83 28.04
CA TYR A 286 18.90 1.46 29.44
C TYR A 286 18.78 -0.06 29.61
N PRO A 287 19.91 -0.80 29.67
CA PRO A 287 19.88 -2.24 29.85
C PRO A 287 19.35 -2.64 31.23
N ASN A 288 18.94 -3.91 31.38
CA ASN A 288 18.42 -4.49 32.63
C ASN A 288 17.07 -3.91 33.10
N LYS A 289 16.27 -3.37 32.18
CA LYS A 289 14.85 -3.05 32.42
C LYS A 289 13.95 -4.17 31.90
N THR A 290 12.70 -4.18 32.34
CA THR A 290 11.70 -5.14 31.85
C THR A 290 11.62 -5.06 30.32
N SER A 291 11.81 -6.20 29.66
CA SER A 291 11.65 -6.30 28.21
C SER A 291 10.22 -5.96 27.82
N LEU A 292 10.08 -5.20 26.75
CA LEU A 292 8.79 -4.90 26.14
C LEU A 292 8.38 -5.96 25.11
N ASP A 293 9.33 -6.78 24.66
CA ASP A 293 9.06 -7.91 23.79
C ASP A 293 8.42 -9.06 24.59
N VAL A 294 7.14 -9.29 24.33
CA VAL A 294 6.33 -10.34 24.96
C VAL A 294 6.37 -11.67 24.22
N THR A 295 7.17 -11.80 23.14
CA THR A 295 7.25 -13.01 22.31
C THR A 295 7.55 -14.28 23.11
N ALA A 296 8.49 -14.21 24.05
CA ALA A 296 8.85 -15.36 24.89
C ALA A 296 7.67 -15.80 25.77
N LYS A 297 6.93 -14.85 26.35
CA LYS A 297 5.73 -15.11 27.15
C LYS A 297 4.63 -15.71 26.29
N MET A 298 4.37 -15.14 25.12
CA MET A 298 3.37 -15.65 24.17
C MET A 298 3.68 -17.09 23.75
N LYS A 299 4.94 -17.41 23.43
CA LYS A 299 5.34 -18.78 23.08
C LYS A 299 5.15 -19.74 24.25
N ALA A 300 5.47 -19.32 25.47
CA ALA A 300 5.28 -20.17 26.65
C ALA A 300 3.79 -20.48 26.92
N ASP A 301 2.92 -19.49 26.77
CA ASP A 301 1.49 -19.61 27.06
C ASP A 301 0.70 -20.30 25.92
N TYR A 302 1.12 -20.11 24.65
CA TYR A 302 0.31 -20.44 23.47
C TYR A 302 1.00 -21.36 22.46
N ALA A 303 2.14 -22.00 22.79
CA ALA A 303 2.90 -22.89 21.89
C ALA A 303 2.09 -23.95 21.12
N PHE A 304 0.87 -24.29 21.57
CA PHE A 304 0.00 -25.31 20.97
C PHE A 304 -1.04 -24.79 19.96
N GLN A 305 -1.14 -23.48 19.71
CA GLN A 305 -2.20 -22.94 18.86
C GLN A 305 -1.65 -22.19 17.65
N ILE A 306 -2.06 -22.70 16.46
CA ILE A 306 -2.06 -22.05 15.14
C ILE A 306 -0.77 -22.25 14.30
N LYS A 307 -0.76 -23.34 13.52
CA LYS A 307 -0.06 -23.42 12.22
C LYS A 307 -1.12 -23.32 11.13
N SER A 308 -1.56 -22.12 10.81
CA SER A 308 -2.49 -21.91 9.70
C SER A 308 -2.24 -20.53 9.11
N CYS A 309 -1.77 -20.50 7.86
CA CYS A 309 -1.82 -19.29 7.06
C CYS A 309 -3.28 -19.09 6.65
N SER A 310 -3.96 -18.15 7.30
CA SER A 310 -5.34 -17.78 6.93
C SER A 310 -5.28 -16.56 6.03
N ILE A 311 -6.30 -16.36 5.19
CA ILE A 311 -6.32 -15.39 4.07
C ILE A 311 -7.47 -14.36 4.25
N MET A 312 -7.43 -13.17 3.61
CA MET A 312 -8.45 -12.12 3.42
C MET A 312 -8.11 -11.14 2.35
N THR A 313 -9.15 -10.95 1.54
CA THR A 313 -9.65 -9.68 1.03
C THR A 313 -11.17 -9.59 1.35
N THR A 314 -11.71 -8.36 1.43
CA THR A 314 -13.10 -7.95 1.77
C THR A 314 -14.03 -7.87 0.54
N ILE A 315 -15.36 -8.13 0.64
CA ILE A 315 -16.55 -7.21 0.48
C ILE A 315 -17.89 -7.99 0.72
N MET A 316 -18.84 -7.31 1.41
CA MET A 316 -20.33 -7.36 1.37
C MET A 316 -21.04 -8.04 2.53
N SER A 317 -20.81 -9.32 2.73
CA SER A 317 -21.35 -10.09 3.87
C SER A 317 -20.29 -10.98 4.51
N GLU A 318 -19.09 -11.02 3.94
CA GLU A 318 -17.97 -11.85 4.38
C GLU A 318 -16.70 -11.00 4.52
N TYR A 319 -16.04 -11.18 5.66
CA TYR A 319 -14.81 -10.51 6.09
C TYR A 319 -13.87 -11.60 6.62
N ARG A 320 -12.58 -11.58 6.28
CA ARG A 320 -11.62 -12.68 6.58
C ARG A 320 -10.33 -12.10 7.25
N VAL A 321 -9.15 -12.74 7.39
CA VAL A 321 -7.83 -11.98 7.48
C VAL A 321 -6.70 -12.75 6.75
N LYS A 322 -5.86 -12.12 5.86
CA LYS A 322 -4.65 -12.78 5.28
C LYS A 322 -3.40 -12.54 6.06
N VAL A 323 -3.01 -13.55 6.83
CA VAL A 323 -1.73 -13.54 7.52
C VAL A 323 -1.20 -14.97 7.70
N CYS A 324 0.06 -15.17 7.31
CA CYS A 324 0.87 -16.26 7.82
C CYS A 324 1.51 -15.75 9.12
N ALA A 325 0.79 -15.84 10.24
CA ALA A 325 1.22 -15.31 11.54
C ALA A 325 2.06 -16.34 12.31
N ASN A 326 3.05 -15.86 13.04
CA ASN A 326 3.81 -16.58 14.05
C ASN A 326 3.41 -16.10 15.45
N ILE A 327 3.76 -16.88 16.47
CA ILE A 327 3.55 -16.50 17.86
C ILE A 327 4.69 -15.57 18.29
N ASN A 328 4.53 -14.27 18.02
CA ASN A 328 5.44 -13.21 18.45
C ASN A 328 4.71 -11.85 18.57
N MET A 329 5.39 -10.84 19.14
CA MET A 329 4.82 -9.51 19.35
C MET A 329 4.57 -8.75 18.04
N GLU A 330 5.43 -8.91 17.03
CA GLU A 330 5.28 -8.25 15.72
C GLU A 330 3.99 -8.67 15.01
N ASP A 331 3.70 -9.97 15.01
CA ASP A 331 2.49 -10.53 14.40
C ASP A 331 1.25 -10.25 15.27
N LEU A 332 1.37 -10.11 16.60
CA LEU A 332 0.27 -9.62 17.45
C LEU A 332 -0.16 -8.21 17.04
N ILE A 333 0.80 -7.31 16.84
CA ILE A 333 0.57 -5.94 16.38
C ILE A 333 -0.04 -5.95 14.98
N THR A 334 0.51 -6.79 14.08
CA THR A 334 0.02 -6.95 12.71
C THR A 334 -1.43 -7.44 12.68
N ILE A 335 -1.80 -8.43 13.50
CA ILE A 335 -3.18 -8.92 13.58
C ILE A 335 -4.13 -7.80 14.02
N HIS A 336 -3.75 -6.96 14.98
CA HIS A 336 -4.60 -5.82 15.39
C HIS A 336 -4.72 -4.75 14.29
N HIS A 337 -3.65 -4.51 13.52
CA HIS A 337 -3.72 -3.67 12.33
C HIS A 337 -4.75 -4.21 11.32
N GLU A 338 -4.68 -5.51 10.99
CA GLU A 338 -5.62 -6.15 10.06
C GLU A 338 -7.06 -6.15 10.59
N MET A 339 -7.26 -6.33 11.89
CA MET A 339 -8.58 -6.24 12.51
C MET A 339 -9.16 -4.82 12.47
N GLY A 340 -8.32 -3.78 12.50
CA GLY A 340 -8.80 -2.41 12.29
C GLY A 340 -9.35 -2.17 10.89
N HIS A 341 -8.78 -2.83 9.87
CA HIS A 341 -9.38 -2.83 8.53
C HIS A 341 -10.77 -3.46 8.55
N ILE A 342 -10.95 -4.59 9.25
CA ILE A 342 -12.26 -5.24 9.42
C ILE A 342 -13.29 -4.32 10.03
N GLU A 343 -12.93 -3.68 11.14
CA GLU A 343 -13.84 -2.75 11.78
C GLU A 343 -14.22 -1.61 10.84
N TYR A 344 -13.26 -1.06 10.10
CA TYR A 344 -13.57 0.00 9.15
C TYR A 344 -14.51 -0.47 8.02
N TYR A 345 -14.28 -1.68 7.47
CA TYR A 345 -15.17 -2.27 6.48
C TYR A 345 -16.60 -2.43 7.00
N LEU A 346 -16.76 -2.86 8.26
CA LEU A 346 -18.06 -3.02 8.91
C LEU A 346 -18.78 -1.68 9.09
N GLN A 347 -18.05 -0.59 9.36
CA GLN A 347 -18.64 0.73 9.54
C GLN A 347 -19.28 1.25 8.25
N TYR A 348 -18.62 1.17 7.10
CA TYR A 348 -19.12 1.74 5.85
C TYR A 348 -19.88 0.77 4.94
N LYS A 349 -20.14 -0.48 5.37
CA LYS A 349 -20.82 -1.51 4.55
C LYS A 349 -22.18 -1.08 3.96
N HIS A 350 -22.85 -0.12 4.60
CA HIS A 350 -24.17 0.38 4.19
C HIS A 350 -24.09 1.49 3.11
N GLN A 351 -22.89 2.01 2.83
CA GLN A 351 -22.68 3.01 1.79
C GLN A 351 -22.80 2.39 0.38
N PRO A 352 -23.11 3.19 -0.66
CA PRO A 352 -22.95 2.79 -2.06
C PRO A 352 -21.57 2.21 -2.33
N VAL A 353 -21.46 1.23 -3.23
CA VAL A 353 -20.20 0.54 -3.53
C VAL A 353 -19.02 1.50 -3.79
N PRO A 354 -19.16 2.59 -4.58
CA PRO A 354 -18.06 3.52 -4.84
C PRO A 354 -17.56 4.29 -3.61
N PHE A 355 -18.35 4.31 -2.52
CA PHE A 355 -18.02 4.96 -1.25
C PHE A 355 -17.59 3.98 -0.16
N ARG A 356 -17.50 2.68 -0.45
CA ARG A 356 -17.01 1.66 0.49
C ARG A 356 -15.48 1.63 0.57
N GLY A 357 -14.88 2.76 0.95
CA GLY A 357 -13.45 2.92 1.18
C GLY A 357 -13.16 4.03 2.20
N GLY A 358 -11.94 4.08 2.72
CA GLY A 358 -11.51 5.18 3.58
C GLY A 358 -11.62 6.56 2.90
N ALA A 359 -11.70 7.62 3.70
CA ALA A 359 -11.79 9.01 3.19
C ALA A 359 -10.68 9.34 2.18
N ASN A 360 -9.49 8.81 2.41
CA ASN A 360 -8.43 8.60 1.42
C ASN A 360 -7.68 7.30 1.79
N PRO A 361 -6.76 6.80 0.94
CA PRO A 361 -6.06 5.54 1.22
C PRO A 361 -5.27 5.53 2.54
N GLY A 362 -4.74 6.67 2.99
CA GLY A 362 -4.01 6.76 4.26
C GLY A 362 -4.90 6.64 5.49
N PHE A 363 -6.16 7.09 5.42
CA PHE A 363 -7.14 6.89 6.51
C PHE A 363 -7.40 5.41 6.78
N HIS A 364 -7.45 4.59 5.73
CA HIS A 364 -7.71 3.16 5.85
C HIS A 364 -6.61 2.46 6.67
N GLU A 365 -5.35 2.71 6.31
CA GLU A 365 -4.16 2.22 7.03
C GLU A 365 -4.06 2.76 8.47
N ALA A 366 -4.43 4.02 8.69
CA ALA A 366 -4.31 4.66 10.00
C ALA A 366 -5.28 4.12 11.05
N VAL A 367 -6.47 3.66 10.65
CA VAL A 367 -7.42 3.03 11.57
C VAL A 367 -6.87 1.70 12.10
N GLY A 368 -6.24 0.90 11.23
CA GLY A 368 -5.49 -0.30 11.64
C GLY A 368 -4.37 0.02 12.63
N ASP A 369 -3.50 0.96 12.26
CA ASP A 369 -2.35 1.33 13.09
C ASP A 369 -2.75 1.94 14.45
N LEU A 370 -3.86 2.67 14.52
CA LEU A 370 -4.35 3.27 15.75
C LEU A 370 -4.65 2.23 16.84
N LEU A 371 -5.31 1.13 16.46
CA LEU A 371 -5.59 0.03 17.40
C LEU A 371 -4.27 -0.62 17.84
N ALA A 372 -3.35 -0.84 16.90
CA ALA A 372 -2.05 -1.40 17.16
C ALA A 372 -1.19 -0.55 18.13
N LEU A 373 -1.28 0.79 18.05
CA LEU A 373 -0.60 1.70 18.99
C LEU A 373 -1.03 1.47 20.44
N SER A 374 -2.33 1.26 20.66
CA SER A 374 -2.90 1.10 22.01
C SER A 374 -2.55 -0.27 22.60
N VAL A 375 -2.61 -1.30 21.76
CA VAL A 375 -2.25 -2.69 22.09
C VAL A 375 -0.77 -2.82 22.47
N SER A 376 0.09 -2.02 21.83
CA SER A 376 1.53 -2.03 22.07
C SER A 376 1.94 -1.39 23.40
N THR A 377 1.01 -0.74 24.12
CA THR A 377 1.35 -0.07 25.37
C THR A 377 1.66 -1.09 26.47
N PRO A 378 2.66 -0.82 27.35
CA PRO A 378 2.94 -1.69 28.48
C PRO A 378 1.73 -1.94 29.38
N ARG A 379 0.87 -0.92 29.55
CA ARG A 379 -0.37 -1.01 30.33
C ARG A 379 -1.33 -2.03 29.72
N HIS A 380 -1.57 -1.95 28.42
CA HIS A 380 -2.43 -2.91 27.73
C HIS A 380 -1.86 -4.32 27.83
N LEU A 381 -0.58 -4.52 27.51
CA LEU A 381 0.10 -5.82 27.59
C LEU A 381 0.03 -6.44 28.99
N GLN A 382 0.10 -5.63 30.04
CA GLN A 382 -0.12 -6.09 31.42
C GLN A 382 -1.59 -6.50 31.65
N SER A 383 -2.55 -5.71 31.17
CA SER A 383 -3.97 -6.00 31.35
C SER A 383 -4.41 -7.34 30.73
N ILE A 384 -3.75 -7.75 29.63
CA ILE A 384 -3.99 -9.04 28.97
C ILE A 384 -3.05 -10.17 29.44
N GLY A 385 -2.21 -9.93 30.46
CA GLY A 385 -1.36 -10.95 31.07
C GLY A 385 -0.10 -11.32 30.29
N LEU A 386 0.28 -10.55 29.27
CA LEU A 386 1.52 -10.75 28.49
C LEU A 386 2.74 -10.04 29.11
N LEU A 387 2.52 -9.11 30.04
CA LEU A 387 3.57 -8.39 30.76
C LEU A 387 3.29 -8.40 32.28
N ASP A 388 4.21 -8.95 33.07
CA ASP A 388 4.00 -9.09 34.53
C ASP A 388 3.99 -7.73 35.26
N ASN A 389 4.86 -6.82 34.84
CA ASN A 389 5.00 -5.50 35.47
C ASN A 389 5.21 -4.41 34.41
N VAL A 390 4.40 -3.35 34.49
CA VAL A 390 4.63 -2.11 33.75
C VAL A 390 5.86 -1.46 34.37
N GLY A 391 7.02 -1.63 33.70
CA GLY A 391 8.25 -0.96 34.08
C GLY A 391 7.97 0.53 34.29
N GLY A 392 8.26 1.03 35.50
CA GLY A 392 8.00 2.41 35.89
C GLY A 392 9.26 3.27 35.81
N GLY A 393 9.07 4.54 35.50
CA GLY A 393 10.12 5.55 35.52
C GLY A 393 10.72 5.88 34.16
N ASN A 394 11.51 6.95 34.13
CA ASN A 394 12.00 7.56 32.90
C ASN A 394 12.82 6.58 32.02
N GLU A 395 13.58 5.67 32.62
CA GLU A 395 14.41 4.72 31.87
C GLU A 395 13.56 3.71 31.07
N SER A 396 12.50 3.16 31.68
CA SER A 396 11.54 2.28 30.99
C SER A 396 10.73 3.03 29.94
N ASP A 397 10.35 4.28 30.21
CA ASP A 397 9.66 5.13 29.24
C ASP A 397 10.54 5.40 28.01
N ILE A 398 11.84 5.69 28.20
CA ILE A 398 12.78 5.90 27.09
C ILE A 398 13.02 4.61 26.30
N ASN A 399 13.11 3.46 26.96
CA ASN A 399 13.20 2.16 26.27
C ASN A 399 11.98 1.89 25.38
N PHE A 400 10.77 2.16 25.88
CA PHE A 400 9.53 2.07 25.10
C PHE A 400 9.53 3.03 23.91
N LEU A 401 9.86 4.30 24.14
CA LEU A 401 9.94 5.29 23.07
C LEU A 401 11.01 4.95 22.01
N MET A 402 12.14 4.35 22.40
CA MET A 402 13.13 3.84 21.46
C MET A 402 12.57 2.73 20.59
N SER A 403 11.88 1.73 21.19
CA SER A 403 11.23 0.66 20.43
C SER A 403 10.22 1.22 19.42
N MET A 404 9.35 2.13 19.87
CA MET A 404 8.38 2.83 19.00
C MET A 404 9.07 3.65 17.90
N ALA A 405 10.20 4.29 18.19
CA ALA A 405 10.94 5.08 17.19
C ALA A 405 11.60 4.20 16.12
N LEU A 406 12.14 3.04 16.51
CA LEU A 406 12.72 2.06 15.58
C LEU A 406 11.68 1.49 14.61
N GLU A 407 10.39 1.50 14.96
CA GLU A 407 9.32 1.09 14.07
C GLU A 407 8.73 2.28 13.31
N LYS A 408 8.22 3.30 14.04
CA LYS A 408 7.42 4.39 13.46
C LYS A 408 8.27 5.48 12.81
N ILE A 409 9.37 5.90 13.45
CA ILE A 409 10.22 6.96 12.90
C ILE A 409 11.15 6.44 11.81
N ALA A 410 11.70 5.23 11.99
CA ALA A 410 12.56 4.60 10.99
C ALA A 410 11.86 4.35 9.64
N PHE A 411 10.54 4.08 9.70
CA PHE A 411 9.72 3.82 8.52
C PHE A 411 9.48 5.04 7.64
N LEU A 412 9.29 6.23 8.23
CA LEU A 412 8.90 7.45 7.50
C LEU A 412 9.70 7.72 6.22
N PRO A 413 11.06 7.75 6.23
CA PRO A 413 11.82 7.96 4.99
C PRO A 413 11.63 6.82 3.97
N PHE A 414 11.43 5.58 4.41
CA PHE A 414 11.13 4.46 3.51
C PHE A 414 9.75 4.60 2.87
N GLY A 415 8.73 4.88 3.69
CA GLY A 415 7.36 5.14 3.25
C GLY A 415 7.26 6.28 2.24
N TYR A 416 8.03 7.35 2.47
CA TYR A 416 8.12 8.50 1.58
C TYR A 416 8.80 8.16 0.25
N LEU A 417 10.01 7.57 0.30
CA LEU A 417 10.83 7.41 -0.91
C LEU A 417 10.28 6.37 -1.90
N MET A 418 9.52 5.38 -1.42
CA MET A 418 8.98 4.29 -2.25
C MET A 418 8.15 4.82 -3.41
N ASP A 419 7.21 5.72 -3.13
CA ASP A 419 6.36 6.30 -4.17
C ASP A 419 7.02 7.48 -4.88
N GLN A 420 7.97 8.17 -4.26
CA GLN A 420 8.83 9.11 -5.00
C GLN A 420 9.58 8.39 -6.13
N TRP A 421 10.12 7.20 -5.87
CA TRP A 421 10.74 6.37 -6.89
C TRP A 421 9.72 5.91 -7.94
N ARG A 422 8.57 5.35 -7.54
CA ARG A 422 7.55 4.88 -8.50
C ARG A 422 6.96 6.00 -9.35
N TRP A 423 6.71 7.17 -8.78
CA TRP A 423 6.22 8.33 -9.53
C TRP A 423 7.25 8.79 -10.57
N ALA A 424 8.54 8.76 -10.25
CA ALA A 424 9.61 9.03 -11.20
C ALA A 424 9.73 7.95 -12.29
N VAL A 425 9.42 6.69 -11.98
CA VAL A 425 9.33 5.62 -12.98
C VAL A 425 8.14 5.84 -13.91
N PHE A 426 6.95 6.08 -13.35
CA PHE A 426 5.74 6.27 -14.15
C PHE A 426 5.80 7.52 -15.03
N ASN A 427 6.40 8.61 -14.57
CA ASN A 427 6.55 9.83 -15.39
C ASN A 427 7.75 9.78 -16.36
N GLY A 428 8.52 8.69 -16.37
CA GLY A 428 9.66 8.47 -17.26
C GLY A 428 10.99 9.12 -16.82
N SER A 429 11.03 9.83 -15.69
CA SER A 429 12.28 10.41 -15.15
C SER A 429 13.28 9.34 -14.69
N THR A 430 12.82 8.15 -14.35
CA THR A 430 13.64 6.99 -13.99
C THR A 430 13.38 5.86 -14.99
N THR A 431 14.38 5.54 -15.81
CA THR A 431 14.28 4.59 -16.93
C THR A 431 14.68 3.17 -16.50
N PRO A 432 14.33 2.11 -17.25
CA PRO A 432 14.72 0.73 -16.95
C PRO A 432 16.22 0.51 -16.69
N GLU A 433 17.08 1.28 -17.35
CA GLU A 433 18.54 1.24 -17.19
C GLU A 433 19.00 1.84 -15.86
N THR A 434 18.21 2.75 -15.29
CA THR A 434 18.53 3.54 -14.10
C THR A 434 17.66 3.19 -12.89
N TYR A 435 16.68 2.28 -13.03
CA TYR A 435 15.78 1.81 -11.95
C TYR A 435 16.51 1.59 -10.63
N ASN A 436 17.54 0.74 -10.63
CA ASN A 436 18.23 0.36 -9.41
C ASN A 436 19.14 1.47 -8.87
N GLN A 437 19.73 2.27 -9.76
CA GLN A 437 20.59 3.39 -9.39
C GLN A 437 19.80 4.49 -8.67
N GLU A 438 18.69 4.93 -9.26
CA GLU A 438 17.85 5.97 -8.69
C GLU A 438 17.17 5.48 -7.40
N TRP A 439 16.82 4.20 -7.31
CA TRP A 439 16.39 3.58 -6.05
C TRP A 439 17.42 3.77 -4.94
N TRP A 440 18.69 3.41 -5.18
CA TRP A 440 19.73 3.52 -4.17
C TRP A 440 20.14 4.96 -3.85
N LYS A 441 20.02 5.87 -4.81
CA LYS A 441 20.18 7.31 -4.58
C LYS A 441 19.12 7.84 -3.61
N LEU A 442 17.86 7.45 -3.77
CA LEU A 442 16.78 7.82 -2.86
C LEU A 442 16.95 7.18 -1.47
N ARG A 443 17.31 5.88 -1.42
CA ARG A 443 17.65 5.18 -0.16
C ARG A 443 18.78 5.86 0.60
N THR A 444 19.84 6.27 -0.11
CA THR A 444 20.97 6.97 0.51
C THR A 444 20.56 8.38 0.96
N ARG A 445 19.81 9.12 0.14
CA ARG A 445 19.38 10.50 0.44
C ARG A 445 18.43 10.56 1.63
N TYR A 446 17.37 9.74 1.64
CA TYR A 446 16.29 9.86 2.61
C TYR A 446 16.49 8.99 3.85
N GLN A 447 17.07 7.78 3.71
CA GLN A 447 17.32 6.90 4.84
C GLN A 447 18.78 6.92 5.33
N GLY A 448 19.73 7.49 4.57
CA GLY A 448 21.14 7.33 4.91
C GLY A 448 21.55 5.85 4.97
N ILE A 449 21.04 5.04 4.04
CA ILE A 449 21.30 3.60 3.92
C ILE A 449 21.90 3.29 2.55
N VAL A 450 22.88 2.38 2.51
CA VAL A 450 23.56 1.91 1.29
C VAL A 450 23.44 0.40 1.12
N PRO A 451 23.55 -0.12 -0.11
CA PRO A 451 23.64 -1.56 -0.30
C PRO A 451 24.96 -2.07 0.32
N PRO A 452 24.97 -3.26 0.95
CA PRO A 452 26.20 -3.83 1.51
C PRO A 452 27.22 -4.25 0.46
N ILE A 453 26.79 -4.30 -0.81
CA ILE A 453 27.60 -4.68 -1.96
C ILE A 453 27.29 -3.77 -3.14
N PRO A 454 28.25 -3.57 -4.06
CA PRO A 454 27.99 -2.90 -5.33
C PRO A 454 26.84 -3.59 -6.09
N ARG A 455 25.94 -2.80 -6.68
CA ARG A 455 24.83 -3.30 -7.48
C ARG A 455 25.12 -3.15 -8.96
N ASN A 456 24.65 -4.11 -9.75
CA ASN A 456 24.76 -4.10 -11.20
C ASN A 456 23.44 -3.60 -11.81
N ASN A 457 23.39 -2.34 -12.23
CA ASN A 457 22.19 -1.73 -12.81
C ASN A 457 21.62 -2.50 -14.02
N ALA A 458 22.45 -3.23 -14.77
CA ALA A 458 21.95 -4.01 -15.91
C ALA A 458 21.08 -5.19 -15.46
N LYS A 459 21.36 -5.79 -14.30
CA LYS A 459 20.72 -7.03 -13.83
C LYS A 459 19.82 -6.83 -12.60
N ASP A 460 20.27 -6.04 -11.65
CA ASP A 460 19.63 -5.92 -10.35
C ASP A 460 18.40 -5.01 -10.42
N PHE A 461 17.35 -5.42 -9.72
CA PHE A 461 16.12 -4.67 -9.54
C PHE A 461 15.62 -4.87 -8.10
N ASP A 462 16.34 -4.22 -7.18
CA ASP A 462 16.10 -4.29 -5.75
C ASP A 462 14.71 -3.77 -5.32
N PRO A 463 14.08 -2.77 -5.99
CA PRO A 463 12.68 -2.39 -5.70
C PRO A 463 11.71 -3.57 -5.84
N GLY A 464 11.88 -4.42 -6.87
CA GLY A 464 11.02 -5.60 -7.10
C GLY A 464 11.02 -6.60 -5.94
N CYS A 465 11.99 -6.51 -5.05
CA CYS A 465 12.10 -7.39 -3.88
C CYS A 465 11.21 -6.97 -2.72
N LYS A 466 10.41 -5.90 -2.85
CA LYS A 466 9.42 -5.45 -1.87
C LYS A 466 8.02 -5.70 -2.39
N TYR A 467 7.22 -6.50 -1.66
CA TYR A 467 5.85 -6.94 -1.99
C TYR A 467 5.02 -5.94 -2.83
N HIS A 468 4.91 -4.69 -2.37
CA HIS A 468 4.07 -3.65 -2.97
C HIS A 468 4.45 -3.25 -4.40
N ILE A 469 5.67 -3.57 -4.85
CA ILE A 469 6.12 -3.31 -6.23
C ILE A 469 5.51 -4.35 -7.21
N PRO A 470 5.76 -5.66 -7.09
CA PRO A 470 5.14 -6.67 -7.96
C PRO A 470 3.62 -6.80 -7.78
N TYR A 471 3.09 -6.52 -6.57
CA TYR A 471 1.65 -6.50 -6.31
C TYR A 471 0.96 -5.17 -6.68
N ASN A 472 1.71 -4.22 -7.25
CA ASN A 472 1.20 -2.94 -7.71
C ASN A 472 0.31 -2.17 -6.69
N THR A 473 0.71 -2.17 -5.42
CA THR A 473 -0.04 -1.50 -4.34
C THR A 473 0.60 -0.15 -4.00
N PRO A 474 -0.10 1.00 -4.15
CA PRO A 474 0.42 2.33 -3.81
C PRO A 474 0.93 2.42 -2.36
N TYR A 475 2.07 3.07 -2.12
CA TYR A 475 2.80 2.99 -0.84
C TYR A 475 2.67 4.25 0.01
N ILE A 476 2.41 5.40 -0.62
CA ILE A 476 2.31 6.68 0.09
C ILE A 476 1.20 6.70 1.15
N ARG A 477 0.23 5.79 1.04
CA ARG A 477 -0.79 5.54 2.06
C ARG A 477 -0.20 5.26 3.44
N TYR A 478 0.92 4.54 3.51
CA TYR A 478 1.58 4.22 4.77
C TYR A 478 2.32 5.43 5.35
N PHE A 479 2.91 6.27 4.50
CA PHE A 479 3.49 7.54 4.97
C PHE A 479 2.40 8.42 5.59
N VAL A 480 1.27 8.60 4.88
CA VAL A 480 0.13 9.35 5.40
C VAL A 480 -0.40 8.72 6.69
N SER A 481 -0.54 7.39 6.73
CA SER A 481 -0.95 6.64 7.93
C SER A 481 -0.08 6.96 9.14
N PHE A 482 1.25 6.92 8.97
CA PHE A 482 2.22 7.12 10.04
C PHE A 482 2.23 8.55 10.59
N ILE A 483 1.61 9.49 9.90
CA ILE A 483 1.34 10.83 10.41
C ILE A 483 -0.01 10.89 11.12
N ILE A 484 -1.08 10.52 10.41
CA ILE A 484 -2.44 10.77 10.90
C ILE A 484 -2.85 9.83 12.03
N GLN A 485 -2.23 8.64 12.16
CA GLN A 485 -2.48 7.73 13.29
C GLN A 485 -2.17 8.40 14.63
N PHE A 486 -1.13 9.24 14.72
CA PHE A 486 -0.80 9.99 15.93
C PHE A 486 -1.75 11.16 16.17
N GLN A 487 -2.31 11.76 15.11
CA GLN A 487 -3.36 12.77 15.23
C GLN A 487 -4.65 12.14 15.79
N PHE A 488 -5.04 10.96 15.28
CA PHE A 488 -6.18 10.21 15.78
C PHE A 488 -5.97 9.77 17.22
N HIS A 489 -4.81 9.17 17.53
CA HIS A 489 -4.48 8.73 18.88
C HIS A 489 -4.54 9.90 19.86
N LYS A 490 -3.92 11.04 19.54
CA LYS A 490 -4.02 12.24 20.37
C LYS A 490 -5.47 12.67 20.62
N ALA A 491 -6.28 12.79 19.57
CA ALA A 491 -7.68 13.22 19.70
C ALA A 491 -8.51 12.25 20.56
N LEU A 492 -8.29 10.95 20.43
CA LEU A 492 -8.99 9.93 21.21
C LEU A 492 -8.52 9.90 22.67
N CYS A 493 -7.24 10.11 22.94
CA CYS A 493 -6.71 10.28 24.29
C CYS A 493 -7.27 11.52 24.99
N ASP A 494 -7.37 12.64 24.27
CA ASP A 494 -8.01 13.85 24.80
C ASP A 494 -9.50 13.59 25.12
N THR A 495 -10.18 12.80 24.27
CA THR A 495 -11.60 12.43 24.45
C THR A 495 -11.82 11.42 25.57
N SER A 496 -10.89 10.49 25.80
CA SER A 496 -10.96 9.51 26.90
C SER A 496 -10.64 10.14 28.27
N GLY A 497 -10.26 11.41 28.30
CA GLY A 497 -9.88 12.12 29.52
C GLY A 497 -8.48 11.72 30.03
N HIS A 498 -7.62 11.15 29.18
CA HIS A 498 -6.25 10.83 29.55
C HIS A 498 -5.48 12.11 29.94
N THR A 499 -4.65 12.00 30.97
CA THR A 499 -3.78 13.09 31.41
C THR A 499 -2.33 12.63 31.47
N GLY A 500 -1.39 13.54 31.19
CA GLY A 500 0.05 13.25 31.17
C GLY A 500 0.59 12.99 29.76
N PRO A 501 1.77 12.35 29.64
CA PRO A 501 2.40 12.11 28.35
C PRO A 501 1.55 11.25 27.41
N LEU A 502 1.49 11.63 26.13
CA LEU A 502 0.65 10.96 25.13
C LEU A 502 1.03 9.48 24.94
N HIS A 503 2.32 9.14 24.97
CA HIS A 503 2.79 7.75 24.80
C HIS A 503 2.34 6.78 25.91
N LYS A 504 1.74 7.29 27.00
CA LYS A 504 1.17 6.48 28.09
C LYS A 504 -0.35 6.33 27.99
N CYS A 505 -0.95 6.97 27.00
CA CYS A 505 -2.37 6.86 26.75
C CYS A 505 -2.69 5.44 26.25
N ASP A 506 -3.79 4.92 26.76
CA ASP A 506 -4.42 3.70 26.30
C ASP A 506 -5.90 4.02 26.10
N ILE A 507 -6.45 3.72 24.92
CA ILE A 507 -7.84 4.03 24.55
C ILE A 507 -8.75 2.79 24.65
N SER A 508 -8.22 1.68 25.17
CA SER A 508 -8.99 0.45 25.39
C SER A 508 -10.00 0.53 26.53
#